data_AF-A0A3N5VIR2-F1
#
_entry.id   AF-A0A3N5VIR2-F1
#
_cell.length_a   1.000
_cell.length_b   1.000
_cell.length_c   1.000
_cell.angle_alpha   90.00
_cell.angle_beta   90.00
_cell.angle_gamma   90.00
#
_symmetry.space_group_name_H-M   'P 1'
#
loop_
_entity.id
_entity.type
_entity.pdbx_description
1 polymer ?
#
loop_
_entity_poly.entity_id
_entity_poly.type
_entity_poly.pdbx_seq_one_letter_code
_entity_poly.pdbx_strand_id
1 'polypeptide(L)'
;MSSTDDELSSSSSIQNPKSNIQNSDLVTLSSIHQAKGLEWQAVFLIWLVNGQFPNGRILEADDQDMLEEERRLFYVALTRAKDELYLSYPMMNPKSYTGDIICTPSQFLEDFPQHLIEEWNVGGDDPWSDDEPF
;
A
#
# COMPACT_ATOMS: atom_id res chain seq x y z
N MET A 1 -36.66 -39.55 -39.69
CA MET A 1 -37.53 -39.51 -38.50
C MET A 1 -36.85 -40.29 -37.40
N SER A 2 -36.11 -39.63 -36.52
CA SER A 2 -35.86 -40.05 -35.14
C SER A 2 -35.05 -38.93 -34.50
N SER A 3 -35.74 -38.13 -33.70
CA SER A 3 -35.20 -37.03 -32.91
C SER A 3 -34.29 -37.57 -31.81
N THR A 4 -33.08 -37.03 -31.71
CA THR A 4 -32.23 -37.15 -30.52
C THR A 4 -31.33 -35.94 -30.53
N ASP A 5 -31.82 -34.85 -29.96
CA ASP A 5 -31.04 -33.68 -29.54
C ASP A 5 -31.90 -32.93 -28.51
N ASP A 6 -32.05 -33.53 -27.33
CA ASP A 6 -32.54 -32.86 -26.13
C ASP A 6 -31.80 -33.46 -24.92
N GLU A 7 -31.44 -32.59 -23.98
CA GLU A 7 -30.72 -32.83 -22.72
C GLU A 7 -29.17 -32.86 -22.76
N LEU A 8 -28.60 -31.69 -23.00
CA LEU A 8 -27.36 -31.24 -22.34
C LEU A 8 -27.66 -29.99 -21.52
N SER A 9 -28.46 -30.15 -20.46
CA SER A 9 -28.59 -29.17 -19.37
C SER A 9 -28.15 -29.84 -18.08
N SER A 10 -26.84 -29.79 -17.82
CA SER A 10 -26.27 -30.03 -16.49
C SER A 10 -24.90 -29.37 -16.44
N SER A 11 -24.86 -28.06 -16.69
CA SER A 11 -23.75 -27.24 -16.20
C SER A 11 -23.90 -27.18 -14.68
N SER A 12 -23.23 -28.10 -14.00
CA SER A 12 -23.03 -28.08 -12.56
C SER A 12 -22.47 -26.70 -12.20
N SER A 13 -23.32 -25.87 -11.60
CA SER A 13 -22.89 -24.63 -10.99
C SER A 13 -21.90 -25.00 -9.90
N ILE A 14 -20.62 -24.71 -10.13
CA ILE A 14 -19.59 -24.76 -9.09
C ILE A 14 -20.03 -23.74 -8.04
N GLN A 15 -20.74 -24.22 -7.02
CA GLN A 15 -20.98 -23.45 -5.80
C GLN A 15 -19.63 -23.30 -5.12
N ASN A 16 -18.97 -22.16 -5.36
CA ASN A 16 -17.88 -21.71 -4.52
C ASN A 16 -18.46 -21.56 -3.11
N PRO A 17 -17.99 -22.31 -2.08
CA PRO A 17 -18.52 -22.20 -0.74
C PRO A 17 -18.15 -20.80 -0.23
N LYS A 18 -19.07 -19.84 -0.39
CA LYS A 18 -18.98 -18.55 0.30
C LYS A 18 -19.17 -18.84 1.77
N SER A 19 -18.07 -19.13 2.46
CA SER A 19 -17.95 -18.95 3.89
C SER A 19 -18.53 -17.58 4.23
N ASN A 20 -19.43 -17.53 5.20
CA ASN A 20 -20.09 -16.33 5.70
C ASN A 20 -19.08 -15.43 6.44
N ILE A 21 -18.07 -14.94 5.73
CA ILE A 21 -17.09 -14.00 6.24
C ILE A 21 -17.81 -12.66 6.31
N GLN A 22 -18.05 -12.19 7.52
CA GLN A 22 -18.54 -10.84 7.73
C GLN A 22 -17.46 -9.88 7.23
N ASN A 23 -17.85 -8.84 6.48
CA ASN A 23 -16.89 -7.87 5.94
C ASN A 23 -16.03 -7.18 7.03
N SER A 24 -16.42 -7.28 8.31
CA SER A 24 -15.64 -6.78 9.46
C SER A 24 -14.30 -7.47 9.66
N ASP A 25 -14.14 -8.70 9.16
CA ASP A 25 -12.98 -9.54 9.47
C ASP A 25 -11.91 -9.48 8.37
N LEU A 26 -12.09 -8.61 7.38
CA LEU A 26 -11.23 -8.49 6.20
C LEU A 26 -10.37 -7.23 6.25
N VAL A 27 -9.15 -7.34 5.77
CA VAL A 27 -8.28 -6.19 5.51
C VAL A 27 -8.81 -5.44 4.28
N THR A 28 -9.00 -4.13 4.42
CA THR A 28 -9.40 -3.27 3.30
C THR A 28 -8.17 -2.74 2.58
N LEU A 29 -7.99 -3.10 1.31
CA LEU A 29 -7.02 -2.48 0.43
C LEU A 29 -7.71 -1.40 -0.40
N SER A 30 -7.20 -0.18 -0.35
CA SER A 30 -7.80 0.99 -1.01
C SER A 30 -6.71 1.93 -1.52
N SER A 31 -7.08 2.79 -2.46
CA SER A 31 -6.28 3.97 -2.78
C SER A 31 -6.58 5.12 -1.81
N ILE A 32 -5.63 6.06 -1.66
CA ILE A 32 -5.83 7.25 -0.82
C ILE A 32 -7.10 8.02 -1.23
N HIS A 33 -7.35 8.16 -2.54
CA HIS A 33 -8.53 8.83 -3.08
C HIS A 33 -9.85 8.18 -2.65
N GLN A 34 -9.91 6.84 -2.71
CA GLN A 34 -11.10 6.08 -2.31
C GLN A 34 -11.30 6.04 -0.79
N ALA A 35 -10.24 6.26 -0.01
CA ALA A 35 -10.30 6.30 1.45
C ALA A 35 -10.90 7.61 2.00
N LYS A 36 -11.13 8.63 1.15
CA LYS A 36 -11.68 9.92 1.58
C LYS A 36 -13.04 9.76 2.25
N GLY A 37 -13.15 10.26 3.49
CA GLY A 37 -14.38 10.18 4.29
C GLY A 37 -14.58 8.85 5.02
N LEU A 38 -13.66 7.91 4.87
CA LEU A 38 -13.61 6.65 5.63
C LEU A 38 -12.54 6.76 6.73
N GLU A 39 -12.64 5.93 7.76
CA GLU A 39 -11.70 5.90 8.88
C GLU A 39 -11.58 4.47 9.44
N TRP A 40 -10.40 4.11 9.95
CA TRP A 40 -10.10 2.80 10.51
C TRP A 40 -9.30 2.93 11.82
N GLN A 41 -9.36 1.91 12.67
CA GLN A 41 -8.56 1.86 13.90
C GLN A 41 -7.06 1.95 13.59
N ALA A 42 -6.60 1.12 12.64
CA ALA A 42 -5.23 1.11 12.14
C ALA A 42 -5.18 1.35 10.63
N VAL A 43 -4.21 2.13 10.17
CA VAL A 43 -3.95 2.37 8.73
C VAL A 43 -2.48 2.12 8.41
N PHE A 44 -2.24 1.36 7.36
CA PHE A 44 -0.91 1.14 6.78
C PHE A 44 -0.80 1.91 5.47
N LEU A 45 0.05 2.92 5.45
CA LEU A 45 0.42 3.64 4.24
C LEU A 45 1.73 3.08 3.70
N ILE A 46 1.63 2.41 2.55
CA ILE A 46 2.73 1.68 1.94
C ILE A 46 3.30 2.45 0.76
N TRP A 47 4.53 2.10 0.37
CA TRP A 47 5.20 2.65 -0.82
C TRP A 47 5.40 4.18 -0.81
N LEU A 48 5.72 4.73 0.36
CA LEU A 48 6.09 6.14 0.51
C LEU A 48 7.51 6.39 0.00
N VAL A 49 7.67 6.38 -1.33
CA VAL A 49 8.95 6.51 -2.04
C VAL A 49 8.83 7.63 -3.07
N ASN A 50 9.81 8.53 -3.14
CA ASN A 50 9.86 9.56 -4.17
C ASN A 50 9.82 8.92 -5.57
N GLY A 51 8.98 9.46 -6.45
CA GLY A 51 8.72 8.89 -7.76
C GLY A 51 7.45 8.02 -7.81
N GLN A 52 7.07 7.41 -6.68
CA GLN A 52 5.78 6.73 -6.51
C GLN A 52 4.78 7.63 -5.81
N PHE A 53 5.18 8.18 -4.66
CA PHE A 53 4.40 9.12 -3.87
C PHE A 53 5.34 10.06 -3.09
N PRO A 54 5.51 11.33 -3.51
CA PRO A 54 4.86 11.98 -4.65
C PRO A 54 5.22 11.37 -6.02
N ASN A 55 4.33 11.52 -6.99
CA ASN A 55 4.50 10.98 -8.34
C ASN A 55 5.72 11.60 -9.03
N GLY A 56 6.54 10.76 -9.68
CA GLY A 56 7.76 11.22 -10.35
C GLY A 56 7.53 12.30 -11.41
N ARG A 57 6.40 12.28 -12.12
CA ARG A 57 6.09 13.32 -13.11
C ARG A 57 5.90 14.70 -12.49
N ILE A 58 5.37 14.77 -11.26
CA ILE A 58 5.18 16.03 -10.55
C ILE A 58 6.53 16.55 -10.06
N LEU A 59 7.37 15.66 -9.53
CA LEU A 59 8.74 15.98 -9.12
C LEU A 59 9.59 16.49 -10.29
N GLU A 60 9.51 15.83 -11.44
CA GLU A 60 10.26 16.21 -12.65
C GLU A 60 9.79 17.53 -13.26
N ALA A 61 8.49 17.85 -13.15
CA ALA A 61 7.91 19.09 -13.66
C ALA A 61 8.18 20.30 -12.76
N ASP A 62 8.60 20.09 -11.51
CA ASP A 62 8.78 21.13 -10.49
C ASP A 62 7.52 22.02 -10.32
N ASP A 63 6.35 21.39 -10.45
CA ASP A 63 5.05 22.06 -10.31
C ASP A 63 4.61 22.03 -8.84
N GLN A 64 4.84 23.16 -8.17
CA GLN A 64 4.57 23.28 -6.74
C GLN A 64 3.08 23.18 -6.39
N ASP A 65 2.18 23.60 -7.28
CA ASP A 65 0.74 23.52 -7.01
C ASP A 65 0.27 22.06 -7.05
N MET A 66 0.80 21.27 -7.97
CA MET A 66 0.56 19.83 -8.05
C MET A 66 1.19 19.08 -6.87
N LEU A 67 2.38 19.48 -6.44
CA LEU A 67 3.03 18.87 -5.27
C LEU A 67 2.23 19.14 -3.99
N GLU A 68 1.70 20.35 -3.82
CA GLU A 68 0.80 20.70 -2.73
C GLU A 68 -0.52 19.90 -2.77
N GLU A 69 -1.01 19.52 -3.94
CA GLU A 69 -2.17 18.63 -4.05
C GLU A 69 -1.83 17.21 -3.57
N GLU A 70 -0.66 16.66 -3.92
CA GLU A 70 -0.23 15.37 -3.39
C GLU A 70 0.04 15.41 -1.88
N ARG A 71 0.54 16.54 -1.36
CA ARG A 71 0.65 16.79 0.08
C ARG A 71 -0.71 16.78 0.76
N ARG A 72 -1.75 17.37 0.14
CA ARG A 72 -3.13 17.28 0.65
C ARG A 72 -3.64 15.84 0.64
N LEU A 73 -3.34 15.06 -0.39
CA LEU A 73 -3.67 13.62 -0.43
C LEU A 73 -2.96 12.86 0.69
N PHE A 74 -1.68 13.14 0.93
CA PHE A 74 -0.94 12.56 2.04
C PHE A 74 -1.62 12.85 3.38
N TYR A 75 -1.95 14.11 3.64
CA TYR A 75 -2.70 14.51 4.85
C TYR A 75 -4.05 13.78 4.99
N VAL A 76 -4.78 13.60 3.88
CA VAL A 76 -5.99 12.78 3.89
C VAL A 76 -5.67 11.36 4.36
N ALA A 77 -4.63 10.72 3.83
CA ALA A 77 -4.22 9.38 4.24
C ALA A 77 -3.90 9.29 5.75
N LEU A 78 -3.13 10.26 6.28
CA LEU A 78 -2.78 10.30 7.72
C LEU A 78 -4.03 10.37 8.60
N THR A 79 -4.99 11.21 8.23
CA THR A 79 -6.23 11.43 8.99
C THR A 79 -7.27 10.32 8.81
N ARG A 80 -6.95 9.23 8.09
CA ARG A 80 -7.83 8.05 8.03
C ARG A 80 -7.61 7.13 9.25
N ALA A 81 -6.47 7.24 9.92
CA ALA A 81 -6.16 6.49 11.13
C ALA A 81 -6.83 7.13 12.36
N LYS A 82 -7.43 6.30 13.22
CA LYS A 82 -7.96 6.73 14.52
C LYS A 82 -6.95 6.54 15.64
N ASP A 83 -6.36 5.35 15.70
CA ASP A 83 -5.54 4.92 16.83
C ASP A 83 -4.09 4.68 16.39
N GLU A 84 -3.89 3.97 15.28
CA GLU A 84 -2.56 3.56 14.80
C GLU A 84 -2.32 3.93 13.34
N LEU A 85 -1.16 4.51 13.07
CA LEU A 85 -0.72 4.87 11.72
C LEU A 85 0.68 4.32 11.48
N TYR A 86 0.81 3.47 10.46
CA TYR A 86 2.07 2.90 10.03
C TYR A 86 2.44 3.45 8.67
N LEU A 87 3.63 4.06 8.58
CA LEU A 87 4.19 4.61 7.35
C LEU A 87 5.35 3.73 6.92
N SER A 88 5.33 3.24 5.68
CA SER A 88 6.36 2.31 5.21
C SER A 88 6.84 2.63 3.80
N TYR A 89 8.12 2.39 3.60
CA TYR A 89 8.78 2.46 2.31
C TYR A 89 9.82 1.34 2.21
N PRO A 90 9.98 0.68 1.06
CA PRO A 90 11.05 -0.28 0.86
C PRO A 90 12.39 0.43 0.72
N MET A 91 13.49 -0.18 1.19
CA MET A 91 14.85 0.30 0.88
C MET A 91 15.25 0.01 -0.57
N MET A 92 14.72 -1.08 -1.14
CA MET A 92 15.05 -1.52 -2.49
C MET A 92 13.82 -1.89 -3.31
N ASN A 93 13.80 -1.51 -4.60
CA ASN A 93 12.75 -1.92 -5.55
C ASN A 93 13.30 -2.91 -6.61
N PRO A 94 13.13 -4.23 -6.39
CA PRO A 94 13.68 -5.24 -7.30
C PRO A 94 12.97 -5.29 -8.67
N LYS A 95 11.85 -4.59 -8.84
CA LYS A 95 11.06 -4.53 -10.09
C LYS A 95 11.33 -3.27 -10.92
N SER A 96 12.32 -2.46 -10.53
CA SER A 96 12.71 -1.28 -11.29
C SER A 96 13.31 -1.70 -12.64
N TYR A 97 12.63 -1.39 -13.74
CA TYR A 97 13.11 -1.66 -15.10
C TYR A 97 14.28 -0.75 -15.51
N THR A 98 14.47 0.37 -14.81
CA THR A 98 15.43 1.44 -15.10
C THR A 98 16.76 1.30 -14.35
N GLY A 99 16.91 0.32 -13.47
CA GLY A 99 18.17 0.05 -12.77
C GLY A 99 18.35 0.76 -11.43
N ASP A 100 17.43 1.66 -11.04
CA ASP A 100 17.42 2.23 -9.70
C ASP A 100 16.91 1.20 -8.70
N ILE A 101 17.86 0.56 -8.03
CA ILE A 101 17.58 -0.47 -7.02
C ILE A 101 17.27 0.18 -5.68
N ILE A 102 17.86 1.32 -5.36
CA ILE A 102 17.70 2.00 -4.06
C ILE A 102 16.52 2.97 -4.14
N CYS A 103 15.62 2.86 -3.18
CA CYS A 103 14.48 3.77 -3.05
C CYS A 103 14.84 4.96 -2.16
N THR A 104 14.56 6.17 -2.66
CA THR A 104 14.56 7.38 -1.83
C THR A 104 13.21 7.49 -1.11
N PRO A 105 13.18 7.63 0.22
CA PRO A 105 11.94 7.83 0.96
C PRO A 105 11.15 9.03 0.41
N SER A 106 9.83 9.00 0.57
CA SER A 106 8.97 10.14 0.24
C SER A 106 9.43 11.37 1.02
N GLN A 107 9.62 12.49 0.33
CA GLN A 107 9.98 13.76 0.99
C GLN A 107 8.95 14.21 2.04
N PHE A 108 7.69 13.75 1.94
CA PHE A 108 6.66 14.05 2.94
C PHE A 108 6.93 13.43 4.32
N LEU A 109 7.82 12.44 4.41
CA LEU A 109 8.24 11.87 5.69
C LEU A 109 9.18 12.79 6.47
N GLU A 110 9.89 13.69 5.78
CA GLU A 110 10.84 14.63 6.40
C GLU A 110 10.13 15.71 7.23
N ASP A 111 8.84 15.95 6.96
CA ASP A 111 8.04 16.98 7.63
C ASP A 111 7.60 16.58 9.05
N PHE A 112 7.76 15.30 9.42
CA PHE A 112 7.35 14.84 10.74
C PHE A 112 8.36 15.23 11.81
N PRO A 113 7.89 15.76 12.96
CA PRO A 113 8.74 15.93 14.12
C PRO A 113 9.27 14.57 14.59
N GLN A 114 10.59 14.41 14.62
CA GLN A 114 11.25 13.14 14.95
C GLN A 114 10.82 12.55 16.30
N HIS A 115 10.43 13.39 17.27
CA HIS A 115 9.96 12.96 18.58
C HIS A 115 8.55 12.32 18.57
N LEU A 116 7.84 12.37 17.44
CA LEU A 116 6.51 11.76 17.25
C LEU A 116 6.58 10.47 16.43
N ILE A 117 7.77 10.06 15.99
CA ILE A 117 7.96 8.91 15.12
C ILE A 117 8.68 7.82 15.91
N GLU A 118 8.22 6.59 15.75
CA GLU A 118 8.96 5.40 16.13
C GLU A 118 9.49 4.74 14.85
N GLU A 119 10.81 4.66 14.70
CA GLU A 119 11.45 4.11 13.49
C GLU A 119 11.69 2.60 13.63
N TRP A 120 11.21 1.84 12.64
CA TRP A 120 11.31 0.38 12.62
C TRP A 120 12.09 -0.08 11.38
N ASN A 121 13.21 -0.78 11.58
CA ASN A 121 13.97 -1.41 10.51
C ASN A 121 13.53 -2.87 10.31
N VAL A 122 12.52 -3.06 9.45
CA VAL A 122 11.97 -4.39 9.20
C VAL A 122 12.84 -5.14 8.20
N GLY A 123 13.56 -6.16 8.68
CA GLY A 123 14.44 -7.03 7.88
C GLY A 123 15.94 -6.75 8.00
N GLY A 124 16.35 -5.88 8.95
CA GLY A 124 17.77 -5.65 9.27
C GLY A 124 18.38 -6.66 10.24
N ASP A 125 17.56 -7.36 11.01
CA ASP A 125 18.00 -8.47 11.85
C ASP A 125 17.99 -9.73 10.99
N ASP A 126 19.11 -10.03 10.34
CA ASP A 126 19.39 -11.42 10.02
C ASP A 126 19.78 -12.11 11.34
N PRO A 127 18.95 -12.99 11.93
CA PRO A 127 19.35 -13.75 13.11
C PRO A 127 20.54 -14.69 12.84
N TRP A 128 21.03 -14.75 11.60
CA TRP A 128 22.21 -15.47 11.14
C TRP A 128 23.35 -14.55 10.68
N SER A 129 23.27 -13.23 10.84
CA SER A 129 24.43 -12.36 10.61
C SER A 129 25.45 -12.61 11.72
N ASP A 130 26.64 -13.07 11.37
CA ASP A 130 27.76 -13.39 12.28
C ASP A 130 28.36 -12.15 13.00
N ASP A 131 27.71 -10.99 12.95
CA ASP A 131 28.15 -9.76 13.61
C ASP A 131 27.73 -9.73 15.10
N GLU A 132 28.19 -10.72 15.87
CA GLU A 132 28.26 -10.61 17.34
C GLU A 132 29.59 -9.90 17.71
N PRO A 133 29.57 -8.80 18.48
CA PRO A 133 30.79 -8.15 18.91
C PRO A 133 31.49 -9.05 19.94
N PHE A 134 32.68 -9.54 19.58
CA PHE A 134 33.61 -10.16 20.54
C PHE A 134 33.99 -9.21 21.68
#